data_AF-A0A7W2JZ41-F1
#
_entry.id   AF-A0A7W2JZ41-F1
#
_cell.length_a   1.000
_cell.length_b   1.000
_cell.length_c   1.000
_cell.angle_alpha   90.00
_cell.angle_beta   90.00
_cell.angle_gamma   90.00
#
_symmetry.space_group_name_H-M   'P 1'
#
loop_
_entity.id
_entity.type
_entity.pdbx_description
1 polymer ?
#
loop_
_entity_poly.entity_id
_entity_poly.type
_entity_poly.pdbx_seq_one_letter_code
_entity_poly.pdbx_strand_id
1 'polypeptide(L)' 'MKQQRVIKKALAERMHTSRTAVDRALDQTDAGMTLATLASAARALDQRVEIRLVPDVATTR' A
#
# COMPACT_ATOMS: atom_id res chain seq x y z
N MET A 1 6.53 6.90 -0.54
CA MET A 1 7.91 6.72 -1.10
C MET A 1 8.62 8.02 -1.46
N LYS A 2 8.07 8.87 -2.34
CA LYS A 2 8.76 10.12 -2.79
C LYS A 2 9.11 11.08 -1.65
N GLN A 3 8.20 11.26 -0.68
CA GLN A 3 8.43 12.12 0.49
C GLN A 3 9.51 11.58 1.44
N GLN A 4 9.62 10.25 1.58
CA GLN A 4 10.64 9.60 2.41
C GLN A 4 11.91 9.24 1.63
N ARG A 5 12.01 9.61 0.33
CA ARG A 5 13.12 9.27 -0.58
C ARG A 5 13.50 7.77 -0.63
N VAL A 6 12.54 6.88 -0.38
CA VAL A 6 12.75 5.42 -0.44
C VAL A 6 12.64 4.97 -1.88
N ILE A 7 13.66 4.25 -2.38
CA ILE A 7 13.64 3.62 -3.71
C ILE A 7 12.97 2.23 -3.66
N LYS A 8 12.40 1.80 -4.78
CA LYS A 8 11.65 0.52 -4.90
C LYS A 8 12.44 -0.70 -4.41
N LYS A 9 13.76 -0.73 -4.66
CA LYS A 9 14.65 -1.81 -4.19
C LYS A 9 14.73 -1.85 -2.66
N ALA A 10 14.95 -0.70 -2.02
CA ALA A 10 15.02 -0.60 -0.57
C ALA A 10 13.68 -0.98 0.09
N LEU A 11 12.55 -0.61 -0.54
CA LEU A 11 11.24 -1.03 -0.05
C LEU A 11 11.05 -2.55 -0.16
N ALA A 12 11.48 -3.17 -1.27
CA ALA A 12 11.39 -4.61 -1.46
C ALA A 12 12.21 -5.38 -0.40
N GLU A 13 13.41 -4.91 -0.09
CA GLU A 13 14.25 -5.45 0.98
C GLU A 13 13.57 -5.31 2.35
N ARG A 14 13.01 -4.14 2.67
CA ARG A 14 12.27 -3.90 3.94
C ARG A 14 10.98 -4.72 4.06
N MET A 15 10.33 -5.02 2.94
CA MET A 15 9.14 -5.87 2.87
C MET A 15 9.47 -7.37 2.80
N HIS A 16 10.75 -7.75 2.75
CA HIS A 16 11.21 -9.12 2.50
C HIS A 16 10.53 -9.76 1.27
N THR A 17 10.42 -8.98 0.19
CA THR A 17 9.72 -9.38 -1.03
C THR A 17 10.52 -9.03 -2.28
N SER A 18 10.04 -9.46 -3.44
CA SER A 18 10.68 -9.13 -4.71
C SER A 18 10.32 -7.71 -5.17
N ARG A 19 11.20 -7.10 -5.98
CA ARG A 19 10.92 -5.80 -6.61
C ARG A 19 9.60 -5.82 -7.40
N THR A 20 9.30 -6.92 -8.09
CA THR A 20 8.05 -7.10 -8.84
C THR A 20 6.82 -7.10 -7.92
N ALA A 21 6.92 -7.66 -6.72
CA ALA A 21 5.83 -7.62 -5.74
C ALA A 21 5.59 -6.19 -5.22
N VAL A 22 6.65 -5.40 -5.05
CA VAL A 22 6.53 -3.98 -4.73
C VAL A 22 5.94 -3.18 -5.89
N ASP A 23 6.35 -3.47 -7.12
CA ASP A 23 5.77 -2.82 -8.30
C ASP A 23 4.26 -3.07 -8.40
N ARG A 24 3.83 -4.31 -8.19
CA ARG A 24 2.41 -4.68 -8.08
C ARG A 24 1.68 -3.98 -6.93
N ALA A 25 2.28 -3.94 -5.74
CA ALA A 25 1.68 -3.28 -4.57
C ALA A 25 1.56 -1.74 -4.72
N LEU A 26 2.29 -1.14 -5.65
CA LEU A 26 2.22 0.29 -5.96
C LEU A 26 1.39 0.57 -7.21
N ASP A 27 0.96 -0.47 -7.92
CA ASP A 27 0.14 -0.37 -9.11
C ASP A 27 -1.34 -0.27 -8.70
N GLN A 28 -1.93 0.87 -9.01
CA GLN A 28 -3.34 1.16 -8.75
C GLN A 28 -4.31 0.32 -9.60
N THR A 29 -3.81 -0.32 -10.66
CA THR A 29 -4.60 -1.15 -11.58
C THR A 29 -4.48 -2.64 -11.27
N ASP A 30 -3.64 -3.02 -10.31
CA ASP A 30 -3.45 -4.42 -9.94
C ASP A 30 -4.64 -4.91 -9.11
N ALA A 31 -5.54 -5.64 -9.77
CA ALA A 31 -6.70 -6.28 -9.14
C ALA A 31 -6.32 -7.33 -8.08
N GLY A 32 -5.06 -7.77 -8.05
CA GLY A 32 -4.53 -8.69 -7.04
C GLY A 32 -4.11 -8.02 -5.73
N MET A 33 -4.24 -6.70 -5.60
CA MET A 33 -3.83 -5.99 -4.38
C MET A 33 -4.76 -6.31 -3.21
N THR A 34 -4.23 -7.00 -2.20
CA THR A 34 -4.94 -7.30 -0.96
C THR A 34 -4.68 -6.24 0.12
N LEU A 35 -5.58 -6.14 1.10
CA LEU A 35 -5.37 -5.32 2.30
C LEU A 35 -4.09 -5.72 3.06
N ALA A 36 -3.73 -7.01 3.05
CA ALA A 36 -2.51 -7.50 3.67
C ALA A 36 -1.25 -6.97 2.95
N THR A 37 -1.28 -6.91 1.61
CA THR A 37 -0.21 -6.34 0.79
C THR A 37 -0.05 -4.84 1.08
N LEU A 38 -1.16 -4.11 1.15
CA LEU A 38 -1.17 -2.68 1.48
C LEU A 38 -0.62 -2.42 2.89
N ALA A 39 -1.04 -3.22 3.87
CA ALA A 39 -0.55 -3.13 5.25
C ALA A 39 0.95 -3.40 5.35
N SER A 40 1.45 -4.42 4.65
CA SER A 40 2.88 -4.74 4.60
C SER A 40 3.70 -3.59 4.00
N ALA A 41 3.23 -3.02 2.88
CA ALA A 41 3.89 -1.88 2.24
C ALA A 41 3.92 -0.64 3.14
N ALA A 42 2.83 -0.35 3.85
CA ALA A 42 2.77 0.75 4.81
C ALA A 42 3.77 0.54 5.96
N ARG A 43 3.82 -0.66 6.55
CA ARG A 43 4.76 -0.97 7.65
C ARG A 43 6.22 -0.85 7.20
N ALA A 44 6.54 -1.26 5.99
CA ALA A 44 7.87 -1.10 5.42
C ALA A 44 8.23 0.37 5.09
N LEU A 45 7.29 1.30 5.24
CA LEU A 45 7.51 2.75 5.16
C LEU A 45 7.36 3.43 6.53
N ASP A 46 7.30 2.66 7.63
CA ASP A 46 6.97 3.16 8.98
C ASP A 46 5.63 3.92 9.02
N GLN A 47 4.69 3.52 8.16
CA GLN A 47 3.34 4.05 8.08
C GLN A 47 2.33 2.99 8.55
N ARG A 48 1.10 3.42 8.83
CA ARG A 48 -0.02 2.53 9.13
C ARG A 48 -1.14 2.74 8.11
N VAL A 49 -1.83 1.66 7.77
CA VAL A 49 -3.06 1.72 6.96
C VAL A 49 -4.24 1.95 7.90
N GLU A 50 -5.07 2.93 7.58
CA GLU A 50 -6.35 3.14 8.22
C GLU A 50 -7.46 2.85 7.20
N ILE A 51 -8.34 1.92 7.51
CA ILE A 51 -9.43 1.50 6.63
C ILE A 51 -10.73 1.91 7.28
N ARG A 52 -11.56 2.65 6.55
CA ARG A 52 -12.87 3.08 7.00
C ARG A 52 -13.89 2.81 5.90
N LEU A 53 -14.98 2.16 6.28
CA LEU A 53 -16.16 2.06 5.44
C LEU A 53 -16.93 3.39 5.55
N VAL A 54 -17.28 3.95 4.41
CA VAL A 54 -18.16 5.12 4.33
C VAL A 54 -19.51 4.68 3.77
N PRO A 55 -20.62 5.28 4.23
CA PRO A 55 -21.92 5.03 3.62
C PRO A 55 -21.88 5.36 2.13
N ASP A 56 -22.36 4.44 1.28
CA ASP A 56 -22.44 4.61 -0.18
C ASP A 56 -23.51 5.63 -0.60
N VAL A 57 -24.49 5.84 0.28
CA VAL A 57 -25.45 6.94 0.18
C VAL A 57 -25.06 8.01 1.17
N ALA A 58 -24.72 9.20 0.65
CA ALA A 58 -24.79 10.41 1.45
C ALA A 58 -26.17 10.40 2.12
N THR A 59 -26.19 10.35 3.44
CA THR A 59 -27.43 10.48 4.20
C THR A 59 -27.99 11.85 3.84
N THR A 60 -28.96 11.87 2.93
CA THR A 60 -29.85 13.01 2.75
C THR A 60 -30.56 13.20 4.09
N ARG A 61 -30.12 14.21 4.84
CA ARG A 61 -30.88 14.84 5.91
C ARG A 61 -30.64 16.34 5.85
#